data_AF-A0A2B7GSN8-F1
#
_entry.id   AF-A0A2B7GSN8-F1
#
_cell.length_a   1.000
_cell.length_b   1.000
_cell.length_c   1.000
_cell.angle_alpha   90.00
_cell.angle_beta   90.00
_cell.angle_gamma   90.00
#
_symmetry.space_group_name_H-M   'P 1'
#
loop_
_entity.id
_entity.type
_entity.pdbx_description
1 polymer ?
#
loop_
_entity_poly.entity_id
_entity_poly.type
_entity_poly.pdbx_seq_one_letter_code
_entity_poly.pdbx_strand_id
1 'polypeptide(L)'
;MVTDQDPIPPEALPPRWGLAELCDDQFVYRHSRPPIELIADCTLADRSHPGLGLCRCWELRYRYFLTDRTICRSIGRVSTRRAAVDGLLECMRSIHETVATADDPVAVGEVLENVSLGDLIPNGLSRPSA
;
A
#
# COMPACT_ATOMS: atom_id res chain seq x y z
N MET A 1 5.78 20.11 18.26
CA MET A 1 6.74 19.58 17.28
C MET A 1 6.60 18.06 17.32
N VAL A 2 5.66 17.52 16.56
CA VAL A 2 5.53 16.07 16.40
C VAL A 2 6.66 15.71 15.44
N THR A 3 7.62 14.96 15.94
CA THR A 3 8.70 14.43 15.12
C THR A 3 8.03 13.64 14.00
N ASP A 4 8.26 14.08 12.76
CA ASP A 4 7.96 13.36 11.53
C ASP A 4 8.82 12.08 11.54
N GLN A 5 8.48 11.16 12.42
CA GLN A 5 9.17 9.89 12.55
C GLN A 5 8.70 9.04 11.38
N ASP A 6 9.65 8.71 10.51
CA ASP A 6 9.42 7.77 9.43
C ASP A 6 8.72 6.52 10.01
N PRO A 7 7.53 6.17 9.48
CA PRO A 7 6.78 5.04 10.01
C PRO A 7 7.49 3.70 9.76
N ILE A 8 8.40 3.63 8.79
CA ILE A 8 9.25 2.47 8.51
C ILE A 8 10.72 2.91 8.53
N PRO A 9 11.48 2.59 9.59
CA PRO A 9 12.89 2.94 9.62
C PRO A 9 13.62 2.37 8.39
N PRO A 10 14.58 3.11 7.80
CA PRO A 10 15.26 2.69 6.57
C PRO A 10 16.01 1.36 6.73
N GLU A 11 16.36 0.99 7.97
CA GLU A 11 16.96 -0.31 8.32
C GLU A 11 16.01 -1.50 8.12
N ALA A 12 14.70 -1.27 8.18
CA ALA A 12 13.67 -2.28 7.97
C ALA A 12 13.19 -2.34 6.50
N LEU A 13 13.54 -1.35 5.68
CA LEU A 13 13.16 -1.31 4.27
C LEU A 13 13.94 -2.36 3.47
N PRO A 14 13.28 -3.09 2.55
CA PRO A 14 14.00 -3.94 1.62
C PRO A 14 14.92 -3.10 0.71
N PRO A 15 15.99 -3.68 0.17
CA PRO A 15 16.93 -2.93 -0.64
C PRO A 15 16.24 -2.37 -1.90
N ARG A 16 16.68 -1.18 -2.32
CA ARG A 16 16.12 -0.35 -3.41
C ARG A 16 14.80 0.37 -3.11
N TRP A 17 14.22 0.20 -1.91
CA TRP A 17 13.13 1.02 -1.42
C TRP A 17 13.64 2.25 -0.68
N GLY A 18 12.92 3.35 -0.79
CA GLY A 18 13.17 4.56 -0.03
C GLY A 18 11.91 5.39 0.12
N LEU A 19 11.80 6.11 1.23
CA LEU A 19 10.74 7.08 1.45
C LEU A 19 10.81 8.17 0.36
N ALA A 20 9.68 8.38 -0.32
CA ALA A 20 9.52 9.43 -1.31
C ALA A 20 8.74 10.62 -0.75
N GLU A 21 7.71 10.36 0.05
CA GLU A 21 6.87 11.39 0.68
C GLU A 21 6.32 10.88 2.01
N LEU A 22 6.33 11.73 3.03
CA LEU A 22 5.80 11.45 4.36
C LEU A 22 4.96 12.65 4.79
N CYS A 23 3.71 12.38 5.13
CA CYS A 23 2.74 13.31 5.69
C CYS A 23 1.97 12.60 6.81
N ASP A 24 1.36 13.35 7.73
CA ASP A 24 0.58 12.78 8.85
C ASP A 24 -0.50 11.78 8.39
N ASP A 25 -1.11 12.04 7.23
CA ASP A 25 -2.19 11.27 6.64
C ASP A 25 -1.77 10.52 5.34
N GLN A 26 -0.50 10.55 4.92
CA GLN A 26 -0.06 9.88 3.69
C GLN A 26 1.40 9.43 3.75
N PHE A 27 1.69 8.20 3.31
CA PHE A 27 3.05 7.66 3.17
C PHE A 27 3.29 7.18 1.75
N VAL A 28 4.41 7.58 1.15
CA VAL A 28 4.82 7.14 -0.18
C VAL A 28 6.23 6.59 -0.11
N TYR A 29 6.39 5.35 -0.54
CA TYR A 29 7.68 4.70 -0.70
C TYR A 29 7.90 4.39 -2.16
N ARG A 30 9.07 4.74 -2.69
CA ARG A 30 9.45 4.43 -4.07
C ARG A 30 10.51 3.33 -4.12
N HIS A 31 10.36 2.48 -5.11
CA HIS A 31 11.35 1.51 -5.52
C HIS A 31 12.17 2.07 -6.69
N SER A 32 13.49 1.88 -6.64
CA SER A 32 14.39 2.51 -7.61
C SER A 32 14.34 1.86 -9.00
N ARG A 33 14.21 0.53 -9.10
CA ARG A 33 14.10 -0.23 -10.37
C ARG A 33 13.43 -1.59 -10.17
N PRO A 34 12.22 -1.82 -10.69
CA PRO A 34 11.40 -0.92 -11.52
C PRO A 34 10.88 0.30 -10.74
N PRO A 35 10.53 1.41 -11.44
CA PRO A 35 9.98 2.63 -10.82
C PRO A 35 8.53 2.37 -10.38
N ILE A 36 8.40 1.94 -9.13
CA ILE A 36 7.14 1.62 -8.47
C ILE A 36 7.04 2.46 -7.21
N GLU A 37 5.86 2.97 -6.92
CA GLU A 37 5.55 3.65 -5.69
C GLU A 37 4.43 2.91 -4.97
N LEU A 38 4.61 2.70 -3.67
CA LEU A 38 3.57 2.27 -2.77
C LEU A 38 3.10 3.47 -1.96
N ILE A 39 1.79 3.68 -1.95
CA ILE A 39 1.12 4.80 -1.30
C ILE A 39 0.18 4.23 -0.25
N ALA A 40 0.25 4.74 0.98
CA ALA A 40 -0.77 4.57 2.00
C ALA A 40 -1.40 5.93 2.26
N ASP A 41 -2.70 6.06 1.99
CA ASP A 41 -3.42 7.31 2.12
C ASP A 41 -4.54 7.17 3.16
N CYS A 42 -4.56 8.04 4.17
CA CYS A 42 -5.58 8.11 5.20
C CYS A 42 -6.79 8.86 4.64
N THR A 43 -7.70 8.12 4.03
CA THR A 43 -8.96 8.68 3.57
C THR A 43 -9.94 8.81 4.73
N LEU A 44 -10.57 9.99 4.85
CA LEU A 44 -11.82 10.11 5.58
C LEU A 44 -12.82 9.20 4.91
N ALA A 45 -13.36 8.26 5.66
CA ALA A 45 -14.34 7.33 5.15
C ALA A 45 -15.66 8.07 4.92
N ASP A 46 -15.77 8.79 3.80
CA ASP A 46 -16.99 9.46 3.33
C ASP A 46 -18.13 8.44 3.07
N ARG A 47 -17.80 7.14 3.14
CA ARG A 47 -18.71 6.00 3.11
C ARG A 47 -18.51 5.03 4.26
N SER A 48 -18.12 5.52 5.43
CA SER A 48 -18.10 4.66 6.61
C SER A 48 -19.51 4.21 6.94
N HIS A 49 -19.67 2.89 6.99
CA HIS A 49 -20.90 2.25 7.40
C HIS A 49 -21.44 2.90 8.68
N PRO A 50 -22.73 3.33 8.71
CA PRO A 50 -23.33 3.95 9.89
C PRO A 50 -23.39 3.03 11.13
N GLY A 51 -22.92 1.78 11.04
CA GLY A 51 -22.94 0.80 12.12
C GLY A 51 -21.66 0.69 12.97
N LEU A 52 -20.51 1.22 12.53
CA LEU A 52 -19.22 0.97 13.22
C LEU A 52 -18.46 2.21 13.70
N GLY A 53 -18.88 3.43 13.35
CA GLY A 53 -18.28 4.65 13.91
C GLY A 53 -16.79 4.85 13.63
N LEU A 54 -16.22 4.14 12.65
CA LEU A 54 -14.81 4.29 12.27
C LEU A 54 -14.67 5.50 11.33
N CYS A 55 -14.18 6.63 11.84
CA CYS A 55 -14.10 7.88 11.10
C CYS A 55 -12.96 7.97 10.06
N ARG A 56 -12.01 7.01 10.04
CA ARG A 56 -10.81 7.06 9.19
C ARG A 56 -10.40 5.66 8.73
N CYS A 57 -10.00 5.52 7.46
CA CYS A 57 -9.38 4.30 6.93
C CYS A 57 -8.19 4.63 6.03
N TRP A 58 -7.22 3.73 5.99
CA TRP A 58 -6.03 3.83 5.19
C TRP A 58 -6.19 3.00 3.92
N GLU A 59 -6.15 3.63 2.75
CA GLU A 59 -6.14 2.95 1.47
C GLU A 59 -4.68 2.73 1.02
N LEU A 60 -4.32 1.46 0.85
CA LEU A 60 -3.05 1.04 0.28
C LEU A 60 -3.20 0.98 -1.24
N ARG A 61 -2.29 1.64 -1.93
CA ARG A 61 -2.27 1.77 -3.39
C ARG A 61 -0.86 1.54 -3.88
N TYR A 62 -0.75 1.11 -5.12
CA TYR A 62 0.51 1.13 -5.85
C TYR A 62 0.37 1.91 -7.13
N ARG A 63 1.47 2.52 -7.53
CA ARG A 63 1.63 3.26 -8.77
C ARG A 63 2.88 2.75 -9.47
N TYR A 64 2.77 2.44 -10.75
CA TYR A 64 3.94 2.07 -11.55
C TYR A 64 3.88 2.79 -12.89
N PHE A 65 5.07 3.09 -13.39
CA PHE A 65 5.25 3.80 -14.65
C PHE A 65 5.71 2.81 -15.70
N LEU A 66 4.83 2.47 -16.64
CA LEU A 66 5.22 1.94 -17.93
C LEU A 66 5.49 3.09 -18.87
N THR A 67 6.39 2.88 -19.83
CA THR A 67 6.93 3.81 -20.84
C THR A 67 6.05 5.02 -21.24
N ASP A 68 4.73 4.83 -21.35
CA ASP A 68 3.76 5.89 -21.72
C ASP A 68 2.58 6.02 -20.72
N ARG A 69 2.47 5.13 -19.72
CA ARG A 69 1.29 5.03 -18.86
C ARG A 69 1.66 4.86 -17.39
N THR A 70 1.06 5.71 -16.57
CA THR A 70 1.01 5.53 -15.13
C THR A 70 -0.22 4.72 -14.77
N ILE A 71 -0.02 3.55 -14.19
CA ILE A 71 -1.12 2.73 -13.69
C ILE A 71 -1.12 2.85 -12.17
N CYS A 72 -2.28 3.21 -11.63
CA CYS A 72 -2.51 3.25 -10.20
C CYS A 72 -3.62 2.27 -9.84
N ARG A 73 -3.36 1.42 -8.85
CA ARG A 73 -4.27 0.36 -8.40
C ARG A 73 -4.34 0.37 -6.89
N SER A 74 -5.52 0.14 -6.35
CA SER A 74 -5.72 -0.03 -4.92
C SER A 74 -5.46 -1.49 -4.54
N ILE A 75 -4.61 -1.71 -3.55
CA ILE A 75 -4.28 -3.03 -3.00
C ILE A 75 -5.35 -3.43 -1.99
N GLY A 76 -5.72 -2.51 -1.10
CA GLY A 76 -6.75 -2.74 -0.09
C GLY A 76 -6.91 -1.58 0.89
N ARG A 77 -7.79 -1.76 1.88
CA ARG A 77 -8.08 -0.74 2.90
C ARG A 77 -7.94 -1.31 4.28
N VAL A 78 -7.27 -0.60 5.17
CA VAL A 78 -7.03 -1.01 6.55
C VAL A 78 -7.52 0.07 7.52
N SER A 79 -7.90 -0.34 8.72
CA SER A 79 -8.53 0.60 9.67
C SER A 79 -7.52 1.36 10.54
N THR A 80 -6.24 0.98 10.51
CA THR A 80 -5.21 1.56 11.39
C THR A 80 -3.93 1.91 10.63
N ARG A 81 -3.21 2.93 11.11
CA ARG A 81 -1.90 3.34 10.57
C ARG A 81 -0.90 2.18 10.64
N ARG A 82 -0.89 1.42 11.73
CA ARG A 82 0.02 0.27 11.90
C ARG A 82 -0.24 -0.82 10.86
N ALA A 83 -1.50 -1.15 10.59
CA ALA A 83 -1.86 -2.10 9.54
C ALA A 83 -1.47 -1.58 8.14
N ALA A 84 -1.53 -0.27 7.92
CA ALA A 84 -1.10 0.33 6.66
C ALA A 84 0.42 0.18 6.48
N VAL A 85 1.18 0.44 7.53
CA VAL A 85 2.63 0.27 7.56
C VAL A 85 3.04 -1.19 7.35
N ASP A 86 2.38 -2.11 8.04
CA ASP A 86 2.65 -3.55 7.93
C ASP A 86 2.32 -4.06 6.52
N GLY A 87 1.15 -3.68 5.99
CA GLY A 87 0.74 -4.02 4.63
C GLY A 87 1.66 -3.42 3.55
N LEU A 88 2.14 -2.19 3.73
CA LEU A 88 3.16 -1.59 2.86
C LEU A 88 4.45 -2.40 2.89
N LEU A 89 4.94 -2.77 4.08
CA LEU A 89 6.19 -3.51 4.24
C LEU A 89 6.09 -4.91 3.62
N GLU A 90 4.96 -5.59 3.80
CA GLU A 90 4.67 -6.87 3.15
C GLU A 90 4.66 -6.72 1.63
N CYS A 91 3.97 -5.70 1.09
CA CYS A 91 3.99 -5.39 -0.34
C CYS A 91 5.42 -5.16 -0.85
N MET A 92 6.24 -4.38 -0.14
CA MET A 92 7.63 -4.14 -0.52
C MET A 92 8.45 -5.42 -0.57
N ARG A 93 8.24 -6.33 0.39
CA ARG A 93 8.92 -7.64 0.44
C ARG A 93 8.48 -8.54 -0.72
N SER A 94 7.17 -8.66 -0.96
CA SER A 94 6.65 -9.46 -2.08
C SER A 94 7.11 -8.94 -3.43
N ILE A 95 7.14 -7.61 -3.61
CA ILE A 95 7.72 -6.99 -4.81
C ILE A 95 9.21 -7.30 -4.90
N HIS A 96 9.95 -7.19 -3.80
CA HIS A 96 11.39 -7.45 -3.80
C HIS A 96 11.72 -8.90 -4.22
N GLU A 97 11.02 -9.89 -3.65
CA GLU A 97 11.18 -11.31 -4.02
C GLU A 97 10.79 -11.58 -5.48
N THR A 98 9.73 -10.93 -5.96
CA THR A 98 9.25 -11.07 -7.33
C THR A 98 10.17 -10.41 -8.34
N VAL A 99 10.58 -9.16 -8.10
CA VAL A 99 11.47 -8.37 -8.96
C VAL A 99 12.88 -8.97 -8.99
N ALA A 100 13.33 -9.59 -7.90
CA ALA A 100 14.58 -10.36 -7.91
C ALA A 100 14.54 -11.53 -8.90
N THR A 101 13.34 -12.03 -9.22
CA THR A 101 13.12 -13.17 -10.12
C THR A 101 12.70 -12.73 -11.53
N ALA A 102 11.99 -11.61 -11.67
CA ALA A 102 11.49 -11.08 -12.93
C ALA A 102 11.65 -9.56 -12.98
N ASP A 103 12.46 -9.04 -13.92
CA ASP A 103 12.57 -7.60 -14.20
C ASP A 103 11.33 -7.08 -14.97
N ASP A 104 10.15 -7.57 -14.62
CA ASP A 104 8.90 -7.28 -15.33
C ASP A 104 7.89 -6.57 -14.41
N PRO A 105 7.49 -5.32 -14.73
CA PRO A 105 6.56 -4.54 -13.92
C PRO A 105 5.11 -5.04 -13.97
N VAL A 106 4.73 -5.89 -14.94
CA VAL A 106 3.39 -6.48 -15.02
C VAL A 106 3.28 -7.62 -14.01
N ALA A 107 4.32 -8.44 -13.87
CA ALA A 107 4.39 -9.48 -12.84
C ALA A 107 4.25 -8.90 -11.42
N VAL A 108 4.74 -7.68 -11.19
CA VAL A 108 4.57 -6.99 -9.91
C VAL A 108 3.09 -6.69 -9.59
N GLY A 109 2.31 -6.30 -10.61
CA GLY A 109 0.88 -6.05 -10.44
C GLY A 109 0.12 -7.30 -9.99
N GLU A 110 0.37 -8.43 -10.66
CA GLU A 110 -0.27 -9.72 -10.32
C GLU A 110 0.11 -10.20 -8.91
N VAL A 111 1.34 -9.97 -8.48
CA VAL A 111 1.78 -10.33 -7.13
C VAL A 111 1.11 -9.46 -6.08
N LEU A 112 0.99 -8.15 -6.31
CA LEU A 112 0.29 -7.24 -5.39
C LEU A 112 -1.21 -7.51 -5.32
N GLU A 113 -1.82 -8.02 -6.40
CA GLU A 113 -3.22 -8.48 -6.38
C GLU A 113 -3.37 -9.81 -5.61
N ASN A 114 -2.32 -10.64 -5.54
CA ASN A 114 -2.28 -11.86 -4.76
C ASN A 114 -1.86 -11.66 -3.29
N VAL A 115 -1.23 -10.52 -2.94
CA VAL A 115 -0.97 -10.13 -1.54
C VAL A 115 -2.34 -9.93 -0.89
N SER A 116 -2.79 -11.01 -0.25
CA SER A 116 -4.04 -11.03 0.47
C SER A 116 -3.86 -10.24 1.75
N LEU A 117 -4.19 -8.94 1.71
CA LEU A 117 -4.47 -8.11 2.90
C LEU A 117 -5.62 -8.67 3.76
N GLY A 118 -6.12 -9.88 3.46
CA GLY A 118 -7.29 -10.52 4.03
C GLY A 118 -7.23 -10.78 5.53
N ASP A 119 -6.07 -10.72 6.16
CA ASP A 119 -5.95 -10.78 7.63
C ASP A 119 -6.18 -9.42 8.32
N LEU A 120 -6.08 -8.31 7.57
CA LEU A 120 -6.15 -6.93 8.08
C LEU A 120 -7.43 -6.18 7.70
N ILE A 121 -8.33 -6.82 6.96
CA ILE A 121 -9.62 -6.25 6.56
C ILE A 121 -10.74 -6.94 7.35
N PRO A 122 -11.51 -6.24 8.21
CA PRO A 122 -12.81 -6.74 8.63
C PRO A 122 -13.64 -6.91 7.36
N ASN A 123 -13.84 -8.17 6.99
CA ASN A 123 -14.35 -8.62 5.70
C ASN A 123 -15.73 -7.96 5.43
N GLY A 124 -15.72 -6.91 4.61
CA GLY A 124 -16.91 -6.23 4.10
C GLY A 124 -17.30 -6.73 2.72
N LEU A 125 -17.01 -8.00 2.38
CA LEU A 125 -17.51 -8.66 1.16
C LEU A 125 -19.01 -8.95 1.31
N SER A 126 -19.82 -7.88 1.34
CA SER A 126 -21.21 -8.00 0.92
C SER A 126 -21.20 -8.17 -0.60
N ARG A 127 -21.13 -9.44 -1.04
CA ARG A 127 -21.56 -9.85 -2.38
C ARG A 127 -22.95 -9.23 -2.61
N PRO A 128 -23.18 -8.43 -3.67
CA PRO A 128 -24.54 -8.22 -4.12
C PRO A 128 -25.04 -9.57 -4.65
N SER A 129 -25.96 -10.17 -3.92
CA SER A 129 -26.83 -11.23 -4.40
C SER A 129 -27.65 -10.66 -5.56
N ALA A 130 -27.46 -11.22 -6.76
CA ALA A 130 -28.43 -11.18 -7.82
C ALA A 130 -29.29 -12.44 -7.74
#